data_AF-X1QZH3-F1
#
_entry.id   AF-X1QZH3-F1
#
_cell.length_a   1.000
_cell.length_b   1.000
_cell.length_c   1.000
_cell.angle_alpha   90.00
_cell.angle_beta   90.00
_cell.angle_gamma   90.00
#
_symmetry.space_group_name_H-M   'P 1'
#
loop_
_entity.id
_entity.type
_entity.pdbx_description
1 polymer ?
#
loop_
_entity_poly.entity_id
_entity_poly.type
_entity_poly.pdbx_seq_one_letter_code
_entity_poly.pdbx_strand_id
1 'polypeptide(L)'
;EQFKNLLVVGITGSYGKTSTKEFLATVLSKRFNVLKTKEHQNSEIGISRCILNELKPEHKVFIVEMGAYGKGGIKLLCDIAKPKIGILTGMNEQHLALFGSQENIIKTKYELIENLPSDGMAIFNGNNKYCSELYGKTNISLKKITNYDIWA
;
A
#
# COMPACT_ATOMS: atom_id res chain seq x y z
N GLU A 1 19.75 11.30 9.05
CA GLU A 1 18.47 10.97 8.40
C GLU A 1 17.58 12.21 8.32
N GLN A 2 17.31 12.70 7.11
CA GLN A 2 16.61 13.97 6.85
C GLN A 2 15.10 13.91 7.16
N PHE A 3 14.52 12.71 7.33
CA PHE A 3 13.06 12.48 7.41
C PHE A 3 12.64 11.64 8.63
N LYS A 4 13.28 11.80 9.80
CA LYS A 4 13.05 10.96 11.00
C LYS A 4 11.59 10.80 11.46
N ASN A 5 10.70 11.73 11.08
CA ASN A 5 9.29 11.74 11.50
C ASN A 5 8.31 11.49 10.35
N LEU A 6 8.79 11.03 9.18
CA LEU A 6 7.94 10.75 8.04
C LEU A 6 7.25 9.38 8.19
N LEU A 7 5.93 9.38 8.16
CA LEU A 7 5.15 8.15 8.08
C LEU A 7 4.86 7.79 6.63
N VAL A 8 5.38 6.66 6.16
CA VAL A 8 5.13 6.19 4.79
C VAL A 8 4.03 5.14 4.77
N VAL A 9 3.03 5.34 3.91
CA VAL A 9 1.89 4.45 3.68
C VAL A 9 1.97 3.88 2.27
N GLY A 10 2.22 2.58 2.13
CA GLY A 10 2.16 1.85 0.87
C GLY A 10 0.74 1.32 0.60
N ILE A 11 0.27 1.45 -0.63
CA ILE A 11 -1.06 0.97 -1.06
C ILE A 11 -0.90 0.09 -2.30
N THR A 12 -1.37 -1.15 -2.24
CA THR A 12 -1.41 -2.03 -3.42
C THR A 12 -2.69 -2.87 -3.50
N GLY A 13 -2.90 -3.46 -4.67
CA GLY A 13 -4.08 -4.23 -5.03
C GLY A 13 -4.33 -4.25 -6.54
N SER A 14 -5.26 -5.09 -6.99
CA SER A 14 -5.73 -5.10 -8.37
C SER A 14 -6.57 -3.84 -8.67
N TYR A 15 -7.41 -3.40 -7.72
CA TYR A 15 -8.30 -2.24 -7.88
C TYR A 15 -8.34 -1.37 -6.62
N GLY A 16 -8.95 -0.19 -6.70
CA GLY A 16 -9.17 0.69 -5.54
C GLY A 16 -7.94 1.42 -4.99
N LYS A 17 -6.75 1.18 -5.55
CA LYS A 17 -5.48 1.80 -5.12
C LYS A 17 -5.54 3.33 -5.17
N THR A 18 -5.83 3.88 -6.35
CA THR A 18 -5.86 5.32 -6.57
C THR A 18 -6.93 6.00 -5.73
N SER A 19 -8.17 5.48 -5.73
CA SER A 19 -9.24 6.03 -4.89
C SER A 19 -8.87 6.03 -3.39
N THR A 20 -8.27 4.95 -2.90
CA THR A 20 -7.82 4.85 -1.50
C THR A 20 -6.73 5.89 -1.19
N LYS A 21 -5.73 6.04 -2.07
CA LYS A 21 -4.69 7.06 -1.96
C LYS A 21 -5.30 8.46 -1.90
N GLU A 22 -6.22 8.76 -2.81
CA GLU A 22 -6.88 10.06 -2.93
C GLU A 22 -7.70 10.41 -1.69
N PHE A 23 -8.55 9.49 -1.22
CA PHE A 23 -9.33 9.70 0.00
C PHE A 23 -8.46 9.82 1.24
N LEU A 24 -7.45 8.96 1.39
CA LEU A 24 -6.53 9.02 2.52
C LEU A 24 -5.77 10.35 2.55
N ALA A 25 -5.30 10.82 1.39
CA ALA A 25 -4.65 12.12 1.29
C ALA A 25 -5.59 13.26 1.67
N THR A 26 -6.82 13.28 1.15
CA THR A 26 -7.80 14.33 1.47
C THR A 26 -8.10 14.41 2.96
N VAL A 27 -8.28 13.26 3.62
CA VAL A 27 -8.56 13.21 5.07
C VAL A 27 -7.34 13.63 5.88
N LEU A 28 -6.17 13.05 5.62
CA LEU A 28 -4.96 13.33 6.40
C LEU A 28 -4.43 14.75 6.21
N SER A 29 -4.62 15.35 5.03
CA SER A 29 -4.25 16.74 4.75
C SER A 29 -4.99 17.76 5.61
N LYS A 30 -6.06 17.37 6.32
CA LYS A 30 -6.73 18.24 7.30
C LYS A 30 -5.86 18.53 8.53
N ARG A 31 -4.87 17.67 8.82
CA ARG A 31 -4.03 17.78 10.02
C ARG A 31 -2.54 17.73 9.73
N PHE A 32 -2.12 17.06 8.65
CA PHE A 32 -0.72 16.81 8.35
C PHE A 32 -0.34 17.41 6.99
N ASN A 33 0.95 17.73 6.82
CA ASN A 33 1.48 17.99 5.48
C ASN A 33 1.71 16.64 4.79
N VAL A 34 0.90 16.35 3.77
CA VAL A 34 0.85 15.04 3.10
C VAL A 34 1.41 15.16 1.69
N LEU A 35 2.40 14.33 1.38
CA LEU A 35 2.78 14.03 0.01
C LEU A 35 2.09 12.74 -0.44
N LYS A 36 1.70 12.66 -1.71
CA LYS A 36 1.25 11.41 -2.33
C LYS A 36 1.85 11.27 -3.72
N THR A 37 2.02 10.04 -4.20
CA THR A 37 2.39 9.82 -5.60
C THR A 37 1.29 10.28 -6.55
N LYS A 38 1.67 10.92 -7.65
CA LYS A 38 0.73 11.31 -8.72
C LYS A 38 0.25 10.06 -9.48
N GLU A 39 -0.88 10.15 -10.17
CA GLU A 39 -1.61 9.04 -10.82
C GLU A 39 -0.73 7.89 -11.33
N HIS A 40 0.02 8.10 -12.42
CA HIS A 40 0.83 7.07 -13.06
C HIS A 40 2.18 6.79 -12.37
N GLN A 41 2.47 7.42 -11.24
CA GLN A 41 3.74 7.24 -10.51
C GLN A 41 3.63 6.11 -9.49
N ASN A 42 3.41 4.89 -9.99
CA ASN A 42 3.30 3.68 -9.16
C ASN A 42 4.41 2.64 -9.41
N SER A 43 5.35 2.95 -10.31
CA SER A 43 6.57 2.17 -10.57
C SER A 43 7.77 2.73 -9.82
N GLU A 44 8.88 1.99 -9.85
CA GLU A 44 10.15 2.32 -9.20
C GLU A 44 10.68 3.70 -9.62
N ILE A 45 10.60 4.02 -10.92
CA ILE A 45 11.02 5.31 -11.46
C ILE A 45 10.09 6.43 -10.99
N GLY A 46 8.77 6.19 -11.05
CA GLY A 46 7.77 7.18 -10.66
C GLY A 46 7.89 7.56 -9.18
N ILE A 47 7.99 6.54 -8.32
CA ILE A 47 8.12 6.70 -6.88
C ILE A 47 9.45 7.40 -6.54
N SER A 48 10.56 6.95 -7.13
CA SER A 48 11.88 7.55 -6.88
C SER A 48 11.93 9.02 -7.30
N ARG A 49 11.32 9.37 -8.44
CA ARG A 49 11.21 10.78 -8.88
C ARG A 49 10.38 11.62 -7.92
N CYS A 50 9.27 11.09 -7.42
CA CYS A 50 8.45 11.78 -6.42
C CYS A 50 9.25 12.05 -5.13
N ILE A 51 10.00 11.06 -4.65
CA ILE A 51 10.86 11.20 -3.47
C ILE A 51 11.95 12.27 -3.71
N LEU A 52 12.67 12.19 -4.82
CA LEU A 52 13.80 13.09 -5.09
C LEU A 52 13.37 14.55 -5.33
N ASN A 53 12.23 14.76 -6.00
CA ASN A 53 11.84 16.09 -6.47
C ASN A 53 10.79 16.77 -5.56
N GLU A 54 9.97 15.99 -4.86
CA GLU A 54 8.78 16.52 -4.18
C GLU A 54 8.81 16.31 -2.65
N LEU A 55 9.55 15.31 -2.14
CA LEU A 55 9.60 15.03 -0.70
C LEU A 55 10.48 16.05 0.05
N LYS A 56 9.80 16.91 0.82
CA LYS A 56 10.40 17.93 1.70
C LYS A 56 10.33 17.56 3.19
N PRO A 57 11.23 18.08 4.06
CA PRO A 57 11.27 17.78 5.50
C PRO A 57 10.00 18.13 6.30
N GLU A 58 9.19 19.05 5.77
CA GLU A 58 7.90 19.46 6.32
C GLU A 58 6.81 18.39 6.20
N HIS A 59 6.91 17.47 5.23
CA HIS A 59 5.93 16.39 5.09
C HIS A 59 5.99 15.46 6.29
N LYS A 60 4.81 15.11 6.79
CA LYS A 60 4.63 14.17 7.91
C LYS A 60 4.11 12.82 7.43
N VAL A 61 3.45 12.79 6.27
CA VAL A 61 2.94 11.57 5.67
C VAL A 61 3.32 11.53 4.20
N PHE A 62 3.77 10.36 3.73
CA PHE A 62 3.96 10.07 2.32
C PHE A 62 3.13 8.86 1.92
N ILE A 63 2.17 9.05 1.01
CA ILE A 63 1.26 8.00 0.54
C ILE A 63 1.72 7.53 -0.84
N VAL A 64 2.03 6.24 -0.96
CA VAL A 64 2.64 5.66 -2.14
C VAL A 64 1.73 4.59 -2.71
N GLU A 65 1.17 4.87 -3.89
CA GLU A 65 0.53 3.83 -4.69
C GLU A 65 1.62 2.93 -5.32
N MET A 66 1.53 1.61 -5.09
CA MET A 66 2.54 0.64 -5.51
C MET A 66 1.95 -0.33 -6.53
N GLY A 67 2.45 -0.26 -7.76
CA GLY A 67 2.02 -1.08 -8.89
C GLY A 67 3.13 -2.00 -9.38
N ALA A 68 2.98 -3.31 -9.20
CA ALA A 68 3.81 -4.32 -9.84
C ALA A 68 3.00 -5.55 -10.24
N TYR A 69 3.42 -6.21 -11.33
CA TYR A 69 2.74 -7.37 -11.92
C TYR A 69 3.52 -8.69 -11.75
N GLY A 70 4.80 -8.61 -11.36
CA GLY A 70 5.67 -9.77 -11.18
C GLY A 70 6.29 -9.83 -9.79
N LYS A 71 6.68 -11.05 -9.39
CA LYS A 71 7.34 -11.36 -8.12
C LYS A 71 8.58 -10.48 -7.91
N GLY A 72 8.74 -9.96 -6.71
CA GLY A 72 9.82 -9.06 -6.28
C GLY A 72 9.55 -7.59 -6.60
N GLY A 73 8.55 -7.28 -7.42
CA GLY A 73 8.28 -5.91 -7.85
C GLY A 73 7.76 -5.04 -6.71
N ILE A 74 6.82 -5.52 -5.90
CA ILE A 74 6.35 -4.75 -4.74
C ILE A 74 7.43 -4.67 -3.67
N LYS A 75 8.19 -5.75 -3.47
CA LYS A 75 9.36 -5.73 -2.59
C LYS A 75 10.34 -4.60 -2.97
N LEU A 76 10.67 -4.45 -4.26
CA LEU A 76 11.52 -3.37 -4.74
C LEU A 76 10.95 -1.99 -4.37
N LEU A 77 9.64 -1.78 -4.52
CA LEU A 77 9.00 -0.52 -4.16
C LEU A 77 9.03 -0.27 -2.65
N CYS A 78 8.90 -1.33 -1.84
CA CYS A 78 9.08 -1.24 -0.39
C CYS A 78 10.52 -0.89 -0.03
N ASP A 79 11.50 -1.40 -0.76
CA ASP A 79 12.90 -1.09 -0.53
C ASP A 79 13.25 0.37 -0.84
N ILE A 80 12.54 0.99 -1.79
CA ILE A 80 12.66 2.41 -2.14
C ILE A 80 11.91 3.29 -1.12
N ALA A 81 10.63 3.01 -0.86
CA ALA A 81 9.76 3.90 -0.10
C ALA A 81 9.79 3.65 1.42
N LYS A 82 10.22 2.47 1.87
CA LYS A 82 10.25 2.04 3.29
C LYS A 82 8.91 2.26 4.02
N PRO A 83 7.79 1.67 3.55
CA PRO A 83 6.49 1.83 4.18
C PRO A 83 6.46 1.28 5.62
N LYS A 84 5.84 2.04 6.53
CA LYS A 84 5.50 1.57 7.88
C LYS A 84 4.06 1.05 7.95
N ILE A 85 3.19 1.55 7.07
CA ILE A 85 1.82 1.08 6.92
C ILE A 85 1.64 0.51 5.52
N GLY A 86 1.06 -0.68 5.41
CA GLY A 86 0.74 -1.33 4.13
C GLY A 86 -0.75 -1.59 4.01
N ILE A 87 -1.38 -1.17 2.91
CA ILE A 87 -2.80 -1.35 2.63
C ILE A 87 -3.00 -2.25 1.42
N LEU A 88 -3.72 -3.37 1.61
CA LEU A 88 -4.22 -4.22 0.54
C LEU A 88 -5.69 -3.90 0.25
N THR A 89 -5.95 -3.27 -0.89
CA THR A 89 -7.29 -2.78 -1.27
C THR A 89 -8.21 -3.88 -1.81
N GLY A 90 -7.71 -4.77 -2.66
CA GLY A 90 -8.51 -5.86 -3.22
C GLY A 90 -7.84 -6.56 -4.39
N MET A 91 -8.20 -7.82 -4.62
CA MET A 91 -7.66 -8.69 -5.68
C MET A 91 -8.80 -9.17 -6.58
N ASN A 92 -8.60 -9.16 -7.90
CA ASN A 92 -9.59 -9.67 -8.88
C ASN A 92 -9.27 -11.10 -9.29
N GLU A 93 -10.30 -11.89 -9.60
CA GLU A 93 -10.19 -13.11 -10.39
C GLU A 93 -10.16 -12.71 -11.87
N GLN A 94 -9.00 -12.66 -12.51
CA GLN A 94 -8.97 -12.58 -13.97
C GLN A 94 -8.96 -14.00 -14.55
N HIS A 95 -9.88 -14.25 -15.48
CA HIS A 95 -10.16 -15.55 -16.09
C HIS A 95 -8.90 -16.36 -16.37
N LEU A 96 -8.95 -17.62 -15.93
CA LEU A 96 -7.92 -18.66 -16.00
C LEU A 96 -7.24 -18.87 -17.37
N ALA A 97 -7.68 -18.26 -18.46
CA ALA A 97 -7.19 -18.51 -19.82
C ALA A 97 -5.69 -18.19 -20.05
N LEU A 98 -5.01 -17.54 -19.11
CA LEU A 98 -3.55 -17.33 -19.09
C LEU A 98 -2.91 -18.04 -17.88
N PHE A 99 -3.28 -19.30 -17.67
CA PHE A 99 -2.91 -20.20 -16.56
C PHE A 99 -1.46 -19.99 -16.06
N GLY A 100 -1.34 -19.25 -14.96
CA GLY A 100 -0.09 -19.09 -14.20
C GLY A 100 -0.05 -17.91 -13.22
N SER A 101 -1.00 -16.97 -13.23
CA SER A 101 -0.74 -15.64 -12.67
C SER A 101 -1.57 -15.19 -11.46
N GLN A 102 -2.67 -15.86 -11.07
CA GLN A 102 -3.49 -15.37 -9.93
C GLN A 102 -2.77 -15.51 -8.59
N GLU A 103 -2.23 -16.71 -8.31
CA GLU A 103 -1.43 -16.92 -7.10
C GLU A 103 -0.18 -16.03 -7.09
N ASN A 104 0.42 -15.81 -8.27
CA ASN A 104 1.54 -14.90 -8.42
C ASN A 104 1.15 -13.44 -8.16
N ILE A 105 -0.02 -12.98 -8.62
CA ILE A 105 -0.55 -11.65 -8.29
C ILE A 105 -0.75 -11.55 -6.78
N ILE A 106 -1.42 -12.53 -6.18
CA ILE A 106 -1.68 -12.56 -4.72
C ILE A 106 -0.37 -12.47 -3.95
N LYS A 107 0.61 -13.32 -4.27
CA LYS A 107 1.95 -13.31 -3.65
C LYS A 107 2.66 -11.97 -3.88
N THR A 108 2.68 -11.49 -5.13
CA THR A 108 3.31 -10.20 -5.49
C THR A 108 2.73 -9.05 -4.69
N LYS A 109 1.40 -8.97 -4.54
CA LYS A 109 0.77 -7.91 -3.75
C LYS A 109 1.04 -8.08 -2.24
N TYR A 110 1.08 -9.32 -1.76
CA TYR A 110 1.35 -9.63 -0.35
C TYR A 110 2.77 -9.25 0.08
N GLU A 111 3.73 -9.15 -0.85
CA GLU A 111 5.09 -8.65 -0.58
C GLU A 111 5.08 -7.30 0.16
N LEU A 112 4.07 -6.44 -0.05
CA LEU A 112 3.96 -5.18 0.70
C LEU A 112 3.90 -5.47 2.20
N ILE A 113 3.06 -6.42 2.60
CA ILE A 113 2.87 -6.80 4.00
C ILE A 113 4.11 -7.50 4.54
N GLU A 114 4.71 -8.40 3.75
CA GLU A 114 5.91 -9.14 4.14
C GLU A 114 7.15 -8.25 4.34
N ASN A 115 7.20 -7.09 3.68
CA ASN A 115 8.33 -6.15 3.77
C ASN A 115 8.04 -4.95 4.71
N LEU A 116 6.92 -4.97 5.45
CA LEU A 116 6.73 -4.01 6.54
C LEU A 116 7.71 -4.29 7.69
N PRO A 117 8.12 -3.26 8.44
CA PRO A 117 8.89 -3.46 9.67
C PRO A 117 8.06 -4.22 10.72
N SER A 118 8.71 -4.80 11.72
CA SER A 118 8.05 -5.57 12.79
C SER A 118 7.07 -4.74 13.62
N ASP A 119 7.31 -3.43 13.74
CA ASP A 119 6.44 -2.44 14.36
C ASP A 119 5.49 -1.75 13.35
N GLY A 120 5.40 -2.31 12.14
CA GLY A 120 4.55 -1.85 11.06
C GLY A 120 3.08 -2.23 11.24
N MET A 121 2.23 -1.68 10.37
CA MET A 121 0.79 -1.92 10.39
C MET A 121 0.29 -2.40 9.03
N ALA A 122 -0.36 -3.55 9.03
CA ALA A 122 -1.00 -4.12 7.85
C ALA A 122 -2.52 -3.88 7.88
N ILE A 123 -3.07 -3.36 6.79
CA ILE A 123 -4.50 -3.09 6.61
C ILE A 123 -5.00 -3.89 5.40
N PHE A 124 -6.11 -4.60 5.58
CA PHE A 124 -6.70 -5.46 4.57
C PHE A 124 -8.16 -5.07 4.35
N ASN A 125 -8.60 -5.11 3.09
CA ASN A 125 -10.03 -5.06 2.79
C ASN A 125 -10.72 -6.35 3.25
N GLY A 126 -11.47 -6.27 4.34
CA GLY A 126 -12.19 -7.41 4.91
C GLY A 126 -13.30 -8.00 4.01
N ASN A 127 -13.75 -7.25 3.01
CA ASN A 127 -14.81 -7.71 2.09
C ASN A 127 -14.23 -8.44 0.86
N ASN A 128 -12.90 -8.46 0.68
CA ASN A 128 -12.25 -9.23 -0.36
C ASN A 128 -11.75 -10.57 0.20
N LYS A 129 -12.23 -11.68 -0.35
CA LYS A 129 -11.88 -13.04 0.10
C LYS A 129 -10.38 -13.27 0.22
N TYR A 130 -9.59 -12.88 -0.80
CA TYR A 130 -8.14 -13.08 -0.78
C TYR A 130 -7.45 -12.22 0.29
N CYS A 131 -7.87 -10.98 0.46
CA CYS A 131 -7.35 -10.13 1.55
C CYS A 131 -7.68 -10.72 2.92
N SER A 132 -8.89 -11.28 3.11
CA SER A 132 -9.27 -11.95 4.36
C SER A 132 -8.45 -13.22 4.62
N GLU A 133 -8.17 -14.03 3.60
CA GLU A 133 -7.32 -15.21 3.71
C GLU A 133 -5.86 -14.84 4.05
N LEU A 134 -5.32 -13.80 3.41
CA LEU A 134 -3.98 -13.30 3.68
C LEU A 134 -3.86 -12.75 5.10
N TYR A 135 -4.88 -12.02 5.59
CA TYR A 135 -4.93 -11.52 6.96
C TYR A 135 -4.72 -12.65 7.98
N GLY A 136 -5.38 -13.81 7.78
CA GLY A 136 -5.21 -14.98 8.67
C GLY A 136 -3.82 -15.62 8.66
N LYS A 137 -2.97 -15.28 7.68
CA LYS A 137 -1.60 -15.80 7.53
C LYS A 137 -0.52 -14.80 7.98
N THR A 138 -0.90 -13.59 8.37
CA THR A 138 0.04 -12.51 8.70
C THR A 138 0.43 -12.55 10.19
N ASN A 139 1.73 -12.48 10.47
CA ASN A 139 2.28 -12.54 11.83
C ASN A 139 2.64 -11.16 12.43
N ILE A 140 2.40 -10.07 11.72
CA ILE A 140 2.58 -8.69 12.22
C ILE A 140 1.43 -8.38 13.18
N SER A 141 1.61 -7.46 14.13
CA SER A 141 0.53 -6.99 15.02
C SER A 141 -0.73 -6.62 14.23
N LEU A 142 -1.72 -7.52 14.25
CA LEU A 142 -2.97 -7.37 13.50
C LEU A 142 -3.99 -6.61 14.33
N LYS A 143 -4.44 -5.46 13.82
CA LYS A 143 -5.65 -4.81 14.34
C LYS A 143 -6.80 -5.11 13.40
N LYS A 144 -7.72 -5.98 13.84
CA LYS A 144 -8.97 -6.22 13.10
C LYS A 144 -9.90 -5.03 13.36
N ILE A 145 -10.31 -4.35 12.31
CA ILE A 145 -11.39 -3.37 12.36
C ILE A 145 -12.58 -4.00 11.66
N THR A 146 -13.56 -4.47 12.43
CA THR A 146 -14.84 -4.99 11.94
C THR A 146 -15.94 -4.05 12.37
N ASN A 147 -16.80 -3.68 11.42
CA ASN A 147 -17.96 -2.79 11.60
C ASN A 147 -17.59 -1.35 11.98
N TYR A 148 -17.53 -0.49 10.97
CA TYR A 148 -17.79 0.94 11.16
C TYR A 148 -18.98 1.29 10.30
N ASP A 149 -20.08 1.60 10.96
CA ASP A 149 -21.04 2.50 10.35
C ASP A 149 -20.41 3.89 10.46
N ILE A 150 -19.88 4.38 9.34
CA ILE A 150 -19.31 5.74 9.26
C ILE A 150 -20.35 6.84 9.46
N TRP A 151 -21.62 6.45 9.60
CA TRP A 151 -22.77 7.32 9.81
C TRP A 151 -23.48 7.10 11.16
N ALA A 152 -22.99 6.19 12.01
CA ALA A 152 -23.56 5.96 13.36
C ALA A 152 -22.91 6.85 14.43
#